data_AF-A0A345XZ90-F1
#
_entry.id   AF-A0A345XZ90-F1
#
_cell.length_a   1.000
_cell.length_b   1.000
_cell.length_c   1.000
_cell.angle_alpha   90.00
_cell.angle_beta   90.00
_cell.angle_gamma   90.00
#
_symmetry.space_group_name_H-M   'P 1'
#
loop_
_entity.id
_entity.type
_entity.pdbx_description
1 polymer ?
#
loop_
_entity_poly.entity_id
_entity_poly.type
_entity_poly.pdbx_seq_one_letter_code
_entity_poly.pdbx_strand_id
1 'polypeptide(L)'
;MARELLTSSQVFAQHLHACADALAPHTDWSLIDVLTHPEEHAETLERVEVIQPVLFAVMVSLARLWQHHGIQPDAVIGHSQGEIAAAHIAGALTLNDAAKTVALRSRALVALAGTGTMASIPLPATGVDLTAFGERITIAAHNGPSSTVIAGETAAVEEYVTTCRTDGIRARTIPVDYASHSPHVEPIREHILTELADLTPTTSTVPFYSTVTGALHQTDRLNADYWYTNLRSTVRFHDTLTALNADGHQVFIETSPHPVLTTAIQDALEELDTQATITGTLRRDHHSPTQFLTALTTTWTTTHDTTPNWAALYPHQPTRPVELPTYPFQHQPYWLAAPAASNVGTAGLDDAGHPLLGASAELPDGGHLFTGRLALDTHPWLADHAVLDTVILPGTAYVELALHAAHHTGCVLVGEVVVLFFTWSCNYRPYHRCLRRQRQKCISDRFWPPQHPIVSASPKSPNDSGIPAERWGTRARPWWHAGKRNA
;
A
#
# COMPACT_ATOMS: atom_id res chain seq x y z
N MET A 1 -16.88 20.47 14.65
CA MET A 1 -16.03 19.92 13.56
C MET A 1 -14.56 20.22 13.89
N ALA A 2 -13.61 19.31 13.60
CA ALA A 2 -12.16 19.54 13.75
C ALA A 2 -11.68 20.07 15.13
N ARG A 3 -12.45 19.85 16.20
CA ARG A 3 -12.20 20.43 17.53
C ARG A 3 -10.89 19.94 18.13
N GLU A 4 -10.56 18.68 17.91
CA GLU A 4 -9.34 18.10 18.43
C GLU A 4 -8.09 18.71 17.77
N LEU A 5 -8.19 19.22 16.54
CA LEU A 5 -7.08 19.93 15.89
C LEU A 5 -6.86 21.32 16.48
N LEU A 6 -7.90 21.97 17.01
CA LEU A 6 -7.78 23.26 17.70
C LEU A 6 -6.88 23.17 18.93
N THR A 7 -6.86 22.02 19.60
CA THR A 7 -6.02 21.79 20.80
C THR A 7 -4.70 21.07 20.49
N SER A 8 -4.66 20.20 19.47
CA SER A 8 -3.49 19.37 19.17
C SER A 8 -2.57 19.92 18.07
N SER A 9 -3.02 20.89 17.26
CA SER A 9 -2.22 21.49 16.20
C SER A 9 -2.20 23.01 16.30
N GLN A 10 -1.04 23.56 16.68
CA GLN A 10 -0.85 25.01 16.81
C GLN A 10 -1.09 25.74 15.48
N VAL A 11 -0.66 25.17 14.36
CA VAL A 11 -0.84 25.77 13.03
C VAL A 11 -2.30 25.82 12.63
N PHE A 12 -3.04 24.72 12.87
CA PHE A 12 -4.48 24.71 12.63
C PHE A 12 -5.19 25.75 13.49
N ALA A 13 -4.88 25.80 14.79
CA ALA A 13 -5.45 26.77 15.72
C ALA A 13 -5.18 28.22 15.29
N GLN A 14 -3.93 28.55 14.91
CA GLN A 14 -3.54 29.87 14.45
C GLN A 14 -4.36 30.33 13.24
N HIS A 15 -4.52 29.47 12.23
CA HIS A 15 -5.30 29.80 11.04
C HIS A 15 -6.80 29.85 11.32
N LEU A 16 -7.32 29.02 12.23
CA LEU A 16 -8.72 29.08 12.62
C LEU A 16 -9.04 30.38 13.35
N HIS A 17 -8.15 30.84 14.24
CA HIS A 17 -8.29 32.14 14.91
C HIS A 17 -8.17 33.30 13.92
N ALA A 18 -7.23 33.25 12.95
CA ALA A 18 -7.15 34.27 11.91
C ALA A 18 -8.43 34.35 11.06
N CYS A 19 -9.04 33.20 10.74
CA CYS A 19 -10.35 33.16 10.08
C CYS A 19 -11.46 33.74 10.99
N ALA A 20 -11.43 33.47 12.30
CA ALA A 20 -12.38 34.05 13.25
C ALA A 20 -12.29 35.58 13.26
N ASP A 21 -11.08 36.12 13.34
CA ASP A 21 -10.82 37.57 13.33
C ASP A 21 -11.29 38.22 12.01
N ALA A 22 -11.07 37.55 10.88
CA ALA A 22 -11.50 38.04 9.57
C ALA A 22 -13.03 37.97 9.36
N LEU A 23 -13.72 37.02 10.01
CA LEU A 23 -15.17 36.87 9.95
C LEU A 23 -15.92 37.82 10.90
N ALA A 24 -15.30 38.15 12.04
CA ALA A 24 -15.94 38.93 13.11
C ALA A 24 -16.60 40.26 12.66
N PRO A 25 -16.06 41.02 11.69
CA PRO A 25 -16.73 42.23 11.18
C PRO A 25 -18.03 41.98 10.42
N HIS A 26 -18.29 40.73 10.02
CA HIS A 26 -19.38 40.35 9.12
C HIS A 26 -20.42 39.43 9.79
N THR A 27 -20.15 38.95 11.00
CA THR A 27 -20.97 38.00 11.76
C THR A 27 -21.33 38.54 13.15
N ASP A 28 -22.47 38.11 13.68
CA ASP A 28 -22.93 38.42 15.04
C ASP A 28 -22.68 37.27 16.05
N TRP A 29 -21.98 36.23 15.60
CA TRP A 29 -21.62 35.03 16.36
C TRP A 29 -20.10 34.80 16.38
N SER A 30 -19.66 34.00 17.34
CA SER A 30 -18.24 33.64 17.55
C SER A 30 -17.93 32.28 16.93
N LEU A 31 -17.00 32.25 15.97
CA LEU A 31 -16.55 31.01 15.32
C LEU A 31 -16.00 29.99 16.30
N ILE A 32 -15.21 30.46 17.26
CA ILE A 32 -14.58 29.57 18.24
C ILE A 32 -15.65 28.99 19.18
N ASP A 33 -16.63 29.78 19.62
CA ASP A 33 -17.68 29.31 20.52
C ASP A 33 -18.59 28.30 19.82
N VAL A 34 -19.02 28.58 18.58
CA VAL A 34 -19.83 27.66 17.76
C VAL A 34 -19.14 26.31 17.57
N LEU A 35 -17.81 26.29 17.41
CA LEU A 35 -17.04 25.06 17.25
C LEU A 35 -16.76 24.34 18.58
N THR A 36 -16.54 25.08 19.67
CA THR A 36 -16.09 24.51 20.95
C THR A 36 -17.24 24.11 21.88
N HIS A 37 -18.41 24.73 21.75
CA HIS A 37 -19.63 24.46 22.53
C HIS A 37 -20.79 23.99 21.62
N PRO A 38 -20.62 22.87 20.88
CA PRO A 38 -21.60 22.46 19.87
C PRO A 38 -22.97 22.10 20.43
N GLU A 39 -23.07 21.71 21.71
CA GLU A 39 -24.36 21.40 22.34
C GLU A 39 -25.18 22.66 22.63
N GLU A 40 -24.53 23.79 22.89
CA GLU A 40 -25.18 25.09 23.11
C GLU A 40 -25.53 25.78 21.79
N HIS A 41 -24.84 25.41 20.70
CA HIS A 41 -24.94 26.05 19.39
C HIS A 41 -25.39 25.11 18.26
N ALA A 42 -25.96 23.94 18.57
CA ALA A 42 -26.33 22.95 17.56
C ALA A 42 -27.27 23.52 16.49
N GLU A 43 -28.38 24.14 16.92
CA GLU A 43 -29.35 24.80 16.02
C GLU A 43 -28.73 26.00 15.29
N THR A 44 -27.80 26.70 15.95
CA THR A 44 -27.08 27.83 15.34
C THR A 44 -26.17 27.34 14.20
N LEU A 45 -25.52 26.20 14.37
CA LEU A 45 -24.64 25.60 13.36
C LEU A 45 -25.42 25.08 12.14
N GLU A 46 -26.73 24.88 12.22
CA GLU A 46 -27.55 24.47 11.07
C GLU A 46 -27.92 25.64 10.15
N ARG A 47 -27.84 26.88 10.65
CA ARG A 47 -28.14 28.10 9.87
C ARG A 47 -27.12 28.29 8.74
N VAL A 48 -27.59 28.59 7.53
CA VAL A 48 -26.74 28.70 6.32
C VAL A 48 -25.65 29.76 6.46
N GLU A 49 -26.02 30.90 7.06
CA GLU A 49 -25.17 32.05 7.33
C GLU A 49 -24.13 31.80 8.44
N VAL A 50 -24.24 30.67 9.15
CA VAL A 50 -23.26 30.20 10.14
C VAL A 50 -22.43 29.07 9.56
N ILE A 51 -23.06 28.00 9.04
CA ILE A 51 -22.35 26.80 8.58
C ILE A 51 -21.40 27.08 7.42
N GLN A 52 -21.77 27.95 6.47
CA GLN A 52 -20.91 28.24 5.33
C GLN A 52 -19.59 28.91 5.77
N PRO A 53 -19.61 30.01 6.55
CA PRO A 53 -18.39 30.58 7.12
C PRO A 53 -17.60 29.62 8.04
N VAL A 54 -18.27 28.81 8.86
CA VAL A 54 -17.59 27.79 9.69
C VAL A 54 -16.85 26.78 8.81
N LEU A 55 -17.49 26.27 7.77
CA LEU A 55 -16.87 25.36 6.80
C LEU A 55 -15.67 26.03 6.13
N PHE A 56 -15.82 27.26 5.64
CA PHE A 56 -14.72 28.03 5.05
C PHE A 56 -13.52 28.10 5.99
N ALA A 57 -13.72 28.48 7.25
CA ALA A 57 -12.63 28.60 8.22
C ALA A 57 -11.92 27.26 8.48
N VAL A 58 -12.68 26.16 8.57
CA VAL A 58 -12.11 24.81 8.71
C VAL A 58 -11.36 24.38 7.46
N MET A 59 -11.93 24.56 6.26
CA MET A 59 -11.28 24.20 4.99
C MET A 59 -9.95 24.96 4.80
N VAL A 60 -9.94 26.27 5.07
CA VAL A 60 -8.72 27.10 5.01
C VAL A 60 -7.69 26.60 6.03
N SER A 61 -8.09 26.35 7.27
CA SER A 61 -7.18 25.88 8.33
C SER A 61 -6.60 24.48 8.02
N LEU A 62 -7.39 23.58 7.43
CA LEU A 62 -6.92 22.27 6.97
C LEU A 62 -5.95 22.40 5.80
N ALA A 63 -6.26 23.22 4.80
CA ALA A 63 -5.35 23.45 3.68
C ALA A 63 -4.01 24.03 4.14
N ARG A 64 -4.02 24.97 5.10
CA ARG A 64 -2.79 25.50 5.72
C ARG A 64 -2.03 24.44 6.51
N LEU A 65 -2.73 23.51 7.17
CA LEU A 65 -2.10 22.38 7.84
C LEU A 65 -1.41 21.44 6.84
N TRP A 66 -2.02 21.15 5.69
CA TRP A 66 -1.37 20.42 4.59
C TRP A 66 -0.10 21.13 4.10
N GLN A 67 -0.18 22.44 3.85
CA GLN A 67 0.98 23.25 3.44
C GLN A 67 2.11 23.23 4.48
N HIS A 68 1.79 23.25 5.76
CA HIS A 68 2.76 23.15 6.86
C HIS A 68 3.50 21.81 6.84
N HIS A 69 2.83 20.72 6.46
CA HIS A 69 3.42 19.41 6.23
C HIS A 69 4.08 19.26 4.86
N GLY A 70 4.33 20.37 4.14
CA GLY A 70 5.07 20.37 2.87
C GLY A 70 4.24 20.00 1.65
N ILE A 71 2.92 19.85 1.80
CA ILE A 71 2.01 19.49 0.70
C ILE A 71 1.41 20.77 0.13
N GLN A 72 1.87 21.19 -1.05
CA GLN A 72 1.39 22.39 -1.75
C GLN A 72 0.44 22.00 -2.87
N PRO A 73 -0.62 22.78 -3.12
CA PRO A 73 -1.51 22.52 -4.25
C PRO A 73 -0.86 22.95 -5.57
N ASP A 74 -0.79 22.05 -6.53
CA ASP A 74 -0.44 22.38 -7.93
C ASP A 74 -1.62 23.01 -8.69
N ALA A 75 -2.84 22.81 -8.20
CA ALA A 75 -4.06 23.44 -8.66
C ALA A 75 -5.11 23.41 -7.55
N VAL A 76 -6.10 24.29 -7.63
CA VAL A 76 -7.27 24.29 -6.73
C VAL A 76 -8.57 24.25 -7.51
N ILE A 77 -9.56 23.59 -6.91
CA ILE A 77 -10.95 23.52 -7.34
C ILE A 77 -11.82 23.59 -6.09
N GLY A 78 -12.98 24.22 -6.18
CA GLY A 78 -13.97 24.21 -5.11
C GLY A 78 -15.35 23.86 -5.65
N HIS A 79 -16.21 23.31 -4.80
CA HIS A 79 -17.61 23.05 -5.13
C HIS A 79 -18.49 24.14 -4.54
N SER A 80 -19.18 24.92 -5.38
CA SER A 80 -20.02 26.04 -4.94
C SER A 80 -19.24 26.99 -4.00
N GLN A 81 -19.70 27.19 -2.75
CA GLN A 81 -19.05 28.03 -1.76
C GLN A 81 -17.61 27.59 -1.42
N GLY A 82 -17.25 26.33 -1.67
CA GLY A 82 -15.89 25.82 -1.52
C GLY A 82 -14.89 26.55 -2.42
N GLU A 83 -15.34 27.16 -3.53
CA GLU A 83 -14.47 27.98 -4.38
C GLU A 83 -13.90 29.20 -3.65
N ILE A 84 -14.60 29.73 -2.63
CA ILE A 84 -14.10 30.88 -1.86
C ILE A 84 -12.85 30.49 -1.06
N ALA A 85 -12.86 29.30 -0.45
CA ALA A 85 -11.68 28.75 0.22
C ALA A 85 -10.56 28.45 -0.79
N ALA A 86 -10.89 27.84 -1.94
CA ALA A 86 -9.92 27.58 -3.01
C ALA A 86 -9.27 28.87 -3.52
N ALA A 87 -10.04 29.94 -3.75
CA ALA A 87 -9.54 31.24 -4.19
C ALA A 87 -8.58 31.86 -3.15
N HIS A 88 -8.90 31.74 -1.85
CA HIS A 88 -7.97 32.17 -0.80
C HIS A 88 -6.68 31.34 -0.77
N ILE A 89 -6.77 30.01 -0.89
CA ILE A 89 -5.61 29.13 -0.86
C ILE A 89 -4.71 29.32 -2.09
N ALA A 90 -5.30 29.61 -3.25
CA ALA A 90 -4.55 30.05 -4.42
C ALA A 90 -3.89 31.42 -4.20
N GLY A 91 -4.36 32.24 -3.26
CA GLY A 91 -3.88 33.60 -3.05
C GLY A 91 -4.56 34.62 -3.98
N ALA A 92 -5.64 34.24 -4.65
CA ALA A 92 -6.44 35.15 -5.47
C ALA A 92 -7.23 36.15 -4.61
N LEU A 93 -7.68 35.72 -3.43
CA LEU A 93 -8.34 36.57 -2.43
C LEU A 93 -7.53 36.64 -1.15
N THR A 94 -7.47 37.84 -0.56
CA THR A 94 -6.99 38.01 0.82
C THR A 94 -7.90 37.25 1.78
N LEU A 95 -7.41 36.95 3.00
CA LEU A 95 -8.24 36.28 4.01
C LEU A 95 -9.49 37.11 4.35
N ASN A 96 -9.35 38.44 4.45
CA ASN A 96 -10.46 39.35 4.73
C ASN A 96 -11.48 39.37 3.58
N ASP A 97 -11.03 39.45 2.34
CA ASP A 97 -11.93 39.45 1.16
C ASP A 97 -12.67 38.12 1.05
N ALA A 98 -12.00 36.99 1.30
CA ALA A 98 -12.63 35.67 1.30
C ALA A 98 -13.61 35.49 2.46
N ALA A 99 -13.26 35.93 3.67
CA ALA A 99 -14.14 35.92 4.85
C ALA A 99 -15.38 36.79 4.63
N LYS A 100 -15.19 38.01 4.09
CA LYS A 100 -16.27 38.91 3.67
C LYS A 100 -17.18 38.23 2.65
N THR A 101 -16.60 37.63 1.60
CA THR A 101 -17.35 36.97 0.53
C THR A 101 -18.22 35.84 1.09
N VAL A 102 -17.67 34.92 1.89
CA VAL A 102 -18.45 33.80 2.43
C VAL A 102 -19.52 34.26 3.41
N ALA A 103 -19.23 35.23 4.28
CA ALA A 103 -20.17 35.71 5.29
C ALA A 103 -21.34 36.50 4.68
N LEU A 104 -21.06 37.42 3.75
CA LEU A 104 -22.09 38.27 3.15
C LEU A 104 -22.93 37.48 2.14
N ARG A 105 -22.31 36.58 1.36
CA ARG A 105 -23.03 35.69 0.43
C ARG A 105 -23.95 34.73 1.17
N SER A 106 -23.50 34.12 2.26
CA SER A 106 -24.32 33.18 3.04
C SER A 106 -25.45 33.90 3.79
N ARG A 107 -25.20 35.11 4.31
CA ARG A 107 -26.24 35.95 4.91
C ARG A 107 -27.31 36.37 3.91
N ALA A 108 -26.94 36.67 2.66
CA ALA A 108 -27.90 36.98 1.61
C ALA A 108 -28.87 35.82 1.34
N LEU A 109 -28.43 34.56 1.49
CA LEU A 109 -29.27 33.38 1.29
C LEU A 109 -30.43 33.27 2.29
N VAL A 110 -30.32 33.91 3.47
CA VAL A 110 -31.40 33.93 4.47
C VAL A 110 -32.68 34.54 3.89
N ALA A 111 -32.57 35.51 2.98
CA ALA A 111 -33.72 36.11 2.30
C ALA A 111 -34.47 35.14 1.38
N LEU A 112 -33.86 33.99 1.04
CA LEU A 112 -34.43 32.94 0.19
C LEU A 112 -34.95 31.73 0.99
N ALA A 113 -34.86 31.75 2.32
CA ALA A 113 -35.34 30.67 3.17
C ALA A 113 -36.82 30.37 2.92
N GLY A 114 -37.14 29.09 2.77
CA GLY A 114 -38.47 28.59 2.44
C GLY A 114 -38.93 28.80 1.00
N THR A 115 -38.09 29.34 0.11
CA THR A 115 -38.52 29.63 -1.28
C THR A 115 -38.24 28.51 -2.28
N GLY A 116 -37.49 27.48 -1.88
CA GLY A 116 -37.19 26.34 -2.73
C GLY A 116 -36.48 25.21 -1.99
N THR A 117 -36.05 24.19 -2.73
CA THR A 117 -35.24 23.10 -2.18
C THR A 117 -34.34 22.50 -3.24
N MET A 118 -33.53 21.53 -2.85
CA MET A 118 -32.59 20.83 -3.72
C MET A 118 -32.66 19.32 -3.51
N ALA A 119 -32.37 18.54 -4.55
CA ALA A 119 -32.33 17.08 -4.45
C ALA A 119 -31.14 16.49 -5.22
N SER A 120 -30.52 15.47 -4.63
CA SER A 120 -29.48 14.65 -5.25
C SER A 120 -30.13 13.46 -5.97
N ILE A 121 -29.83 13.34 -7.26
CA ILE A 121 -30.33 12.32 -8.17
C ILE A 121 -29.14 11.46 -8.60
N PRO A 122 -29.16 10.14 -8.30
CA PRO A 122 -28.07 9.24 -8.65
C PRO A 122 -28.15 8.82 -10.14
N LEU A 123 -28.09 9.81 -11.03
CA LEU A 123 -28.12 9.68 -12.49
C LEU A 123 -27.15 10.68 -13.14
N PRO A 124 -26.64 10.39 -14.36
CA PRO A 124 -26.00 11.40 -15.20
C PRO A 124 -26.99 12.52 -15.53
N ALA A 125 -26.48 13.72 -15.82
CA ALA A 125 -27.32 14.87 -16.18
C ALA A 125 -28.22 14.59 -17.41
N THR A 126 -27.74 13.78 -18.36
CA THR A 126 -28.51 13.35 -19.54
C THR A 126 -29.67 12.40 -19.21
N GLY A 127 -29.64 11.75 -18.05
CA GLY A 127 -30.72 10.90 -17.55
C GLY A 127 -31.75 11.64 -16.69
N VAL A 128 -31.54 12.93 -16.41
CA VAL A 128 -32.45 13.76 -15.60
C VAL A 128 -33.37 14.55 -16.53
N ASP A 129 -34.55 13.97 -16.82
CA ASP A 129 -35.58 14.64 -17.62
C ASP A 129 -36.45 15.58 -16.77
N LEU A 130 -36.31 16.89 -16.99
CA LEU A 130 -37.08 17.94 -16.30
C LEU A 130 -38.14 18.61 -17.20
N THR A 131 -38.38 18.09 -18.40
CA THR A 131 -39.26 18.74 -19.40
C THR A 131 -40.65 19.05 -18.87
N ALA A 132 -41.23 18.15 -18.05
CA ALA A 132 -42.53 18.33 -17.43
C ALA A 132 -42.61 19.49 -16.40
N PHE A 133 -41.45 19.92 -15.87
CA PHE A 133 -41.38 20.94 -14.82
C PHE A 133 -41.02 22.33 -15.35
N GLY A 134 -40.58 22.45 -16.61
CA GLY A 134 -40.22 23.73 -17.23
C GLY A 134 -39.17 24.48 -16.41
N GLU A 135 -39.43 25.75 -16.10
CA GLU A 135 -38.50 26.60 -15.33
C GLU A 135 -38.56 26.38 -13.81
N ARG A 136 -39.50 25.54 -13.32
CA ARG A 136 -39.71 25.30 -11.88
C ARG A 136 -38.60 24.48 -11.24
N ILE A 137 -37.84 23.72 -12.04
CA ILE A 137 -36.69 22.92 -11.61
C ILE A 137 -35.56 23.12 -12.64
N THR A 138 -34.35 23.29 -12.15
CA THR A 138 -33.14 23.32 -12.98
C THR A 138 -32.08 22.38 -12.43
N ILE A 139 -31.11 22.02 -13.27
CA ILE A 139 -29.94 21.29 -12.81
C ILE A 139 -28.99 22.27 -12.12
N ALA A 140 -28.75 22.04 -10.84
CA ALA A 140 -27.90 22.84 -9.96
C ALA A 140 -26.44 22.38 -9.96
N ALA A 141 -26.18 21.09 -10.13
CA ALA A 141 -24.81 20.58 -10.19
C ALA A 141 -24.68 19.31 -11.03
N HIS A 142 -23.60 19.24 -11.82
CA HIS A 142 -23.07 18.04 -12.45
C HIS A 142 -21.89 17.57 -11.58
N ASN A 143 -22.15 16.66 -10.63
CA ASN A 143 -21.12 16.22 -9.69
C ASN A 143 -20.26 15.07 -10.24
N GLY A 144 -20.84 14.20 -11.06
CA GLY A 144 -20.14 13.06 -11.64
C GLY A 144 -21.00 12.31 -12.65
N PRO A 145 -20.48 11.22 -13.24
CA PRO A 145 -21.21 10.43 -14.25
C PRO A 145 -22.49 9.78 -13.72
N SER A 146 -22.59 9.63 -12.40
CA SER A 146 -23.69 8.98 -11.70
C SER A 146 -24.39 9.93 -10.71
N SER A 147 -24.06 11.23 -10.72
CA SER A 147 -24.47 12.16 -9.65
C SER A 147 -24.81 13.55 -10.17
N THR A 148 -26.10 13.87 -10.10
CA THR A 148 -26.66 15.18 -10.47
C THR A 148 -27.42 15.78 -9.29
N VAL A 149 -27.42 17.10 -9.17
CA VAL A 149 -28.26 17.82 -8.20
C VAL A 149 -29.24 18.71 -8.96
N ILE A 150 -30.50 18.67 -8.58
CA ILE A 150 -31.55 19.57 -9.07
C ILE A 150 -31.93 20.57 -7.98
N ALA A 151 -32.39 21.75 -8.39
CA ALA A 151 -32.88 22.79 -7.50
C ALA A 151 -34.09 23.50 -8.11
N GLY A 152 -35.03 23.91 -7.27
CA GLY A 152 -36.23 24.60 -7.74
C GLY A 152 -37.30 24.75 -6.66
N GLU A 153 -38.55 24.90 -7.09
CA GLU A 153 -39.71 24.94 -6.22
C GLU A 153 -39.85 23.65 -5.39
N THR A 154 -40.12 23.78 -4.10
CA THR A 154 -40.18 22.66 -3.16
C THR A 154 -41.14 21.56 -3.63
N ALA A 155 -42.37 21.92 -3.99
CA ALA A 155 -43.37 20.96 -4.44
C ALA A 155 -42.96 20.24 -5.73
N ALA A 156 -42.32 20.95 -6.66
CA ALA A 156 -41.86 20.37 -7.93
C ALA A 156 -40.72 19.37 -7.71
N VAL A 157 -39.73 19.73 -6.89
CA VAL A 157 -38.61 18.86 -6.56
C VAL A 157 -39.08 17.61 -5.80
N GLU A 158 -40.01 17.75 -4.85
CA GLU A 158 -40.59 16.62 -4.12
C GLU A 158 -41.40 15.68 -5.02
N GLU A 159 -42.15 16.24 -5.98
CA GLU A 159 -42.84 15.47 -7.03
C GLU A 159 -41.83 14.67 -7.87
N TYR A 160 -40.77 15.31 -8.37
CA TYR A 160 -39.72 14.63 -9.14
C TYR A 160 -39.02 13.52 -8.35
N VAL A 161 -38.68 13.78 -7.08
CA VAL A 161 -38.07 12.79 -6.18
C VAL A 161 -39.00 11.60 -5.96
N THR A 162 -40.31 11.84 -5.85
CA THR A 162 -41.31 10.77 -5.70
C THR A 162 -41.43 9.91 -6.96
N THR A 163 -41.42 10.54 -8.14
CA THR A 163 -41.36 9.84 -9.43
C THR A 163 -40.11 8.96 -9.53
N CYS A 164 -38.93 9.53 -9.25
CA CYS A 164 -37.67 8.78 -9.22
C CYS A 164 -37.74 7.55 -8.32
N ARG A 165 -38.31 7.69 -7.11
CA ARG A 165 -38.44 6.57 -6.15
C ARG A 165 -39.40 5.49 -6.64
N THR A 166 -40.47 5.87 -7.32
CA THR A 166 -41.39 4.93 -7.98
C THR A 166 -40.67 4.12 -9.06
N ASP A 167 -39.73 4.76 -9.76
CA ASP A 167 -38.90 4.14 -10.80
C ASP A 167 -37.65 3.41 -10.24
N GLY A 168 -37.54 3.27 -8.91
CA GLY A 168 -36.44 2.57 -8.25
C GLY A 168 -35.14 3.37 -8.12
N ILE A 169 -35.14 4.65 -8.49
CA ILE A 169 -34.01 5.58 -8.37
C ILE A 169 -33.98 6.16 -6.95
N ARG A 170 -32.84 6.05 -6.26
CA ARG A 170 -32.67 6.49 -4.87
C ARG A 170 -32.45 8.01 -4.74
N ALA A 171 -33.36 8.80 -5.28
CA ALA A 171 -33.34 10.26 -5.15
C ALA A 171 -33.58 10.70 -3.69
N ARG A 172 -32.82 11.71 -3.25
CA ARG A 172 -32.87 12.26 -1.89
C ARG A 172 -32.91 13.78 -1.91
N THR A 173 -33.78 14.37 -1.10
CA THR A 173 -33.73 15.80 -0.82
C THR A 173 -32.48 16.13 -0.02
N ILE A 174 -31.93 17.32 -0.25
CA ILE A 174 -30.82 17.89 0.49
C ILE A 174 -31.42 18.79 1.57
N PRO A 175 -30.95 18.76 2.83
CA PRO A 175 -31.49 19.57 3.91
C PRO A 175 -31.11 21.05 3.74
N VAL A 176 -31.75 21.71 2.77
CA VAL A 176 -31.69 23.14 2.47
C VAL A 176 -33.08 23.61 2.05
N ASP A 177 -33.43 24.82 2.46
CA ASP A 177 -34.74 25.46 2.24
C ASP A 177 -34.66 26.61 1.23
N TYR A 178 -33.63 26.60 0.38
CA TYR A 178 -33.44 27.50 -0.76
C TYR A 178 -32.89 26.72 -1.96
N ALA A 179 -33.13 27.24 -3.17
CA ALA A 179 -32.70 26.62 -4.42
C ALA A 179 -31.46 27.32 -5.00
N SER A 180 -30.27 27.01 -4.48
CA SER A 180 -29.01 27.54 -5.05
C SER A 180 -28.69 26.98 -6.44
N HIS A 181 -27.83 27.67 -7.18
CA HIS A 181 -27.42 27.30 -8.55
C HIS A 181 -28.59 27.25 -9.54
N SER A 182 -29.56 28.15 -9.35
CA SER A 182 -30.80 28.23 -10.12
C SER A 182 -31.29 29.67 -10.26
N PRO A 183 -32.27 29.97 -11.14
CA PRO A 183 -32.92 31.28 -11.21
C PRO A 183 -33.49 31.79 -9.87
N HIS A 184 -33.77 30.92 -8.89
CA HIS A 184 -34.34 31.31 -7.60
C HIS A 184 -33.41 32.22 -6.77
N VAL A 185 -32.13 32.35 -7.11
CA VAL A 185 -31.21 33.27 -6.42
C VAL A 185 -31.19 34.69 -7.01
N GLU A 186 -31.92 34.95 -8.11
CA GLU A 186 -31.96 36.28 -8.73
C GLU A 186 -32.43 37.41 -7.78
N PRO A 187 -33.37 37.20 -6.83
CA PRO A 187 -33.80 38.25 -5.91
C PRO A 187 -32.68 38.85 -5.04
N ILE A 188 -31.57 38.12 -4.82
CA ILE A 188 -30.45 38.58 -3.99
C ILE A 188 -29.26 39.10 -4.81
N ARG A 189 -29.38 39.17 -6.14
CA ARG A 189 -28.32 39.61 -7.05
C ARG A 189 -27.74 40.97 -6.69
N GLU A 190 -28.59 42.00 -6.71
CA GLU A 190 -28.15 43.38 -6.48
C GLU A 190 -27.55 43.56 -5.09
N HIS A 191 -28.06 42.82 -4.09
CA HIS A 191 -27.50 42.83 -2.75
C HIS A 191 -26.07 42.26 -2.73
N ILE A 192 -25.83 41.11 -3.37
CA ILE A 192 -24.49 40.51 -3.47
C ILE A 192 -23.53 41.43 -4.23
N LEU A 193 -23.97 41.99 -5.36
CA LEU A 193 -23.13 42.89 -6.18
C LEU A 193 -22.71 44.12 -5.38
N THR A 194 -23.62 44.68 -4.59
CA THR A 194 -23.36 45.86 -3.75
C THR A 194 -22.40 45.53 -2.60
N GLU A 195 -22.67 44.47 -1.85
CA GLU A 195 -21.91 44.10 -0.65
C GLU A 195 -20.45 43.70 -0.97
N LEU A 196 -20.22 43.17 -2.18
CA LEU A 196 -18.91 42.67 -2.65
C LEU A 196 -18.22 43.59 -3.67
N ALA A 197 -18.73 44.81 -3.88
CA ALA A 197 -18.25 45.71 -4.94
C ALA A 197 -16.78 46.15 -4.78
N ASP A 198 -16.26 46.12 -3.56
CA ASP A 198 -14.91 46.56 -3.16
C ASP A 198 -13.89 45.41 -3.06
N LEU A 199 -14.25 44.19 -3.48
CA LEU A 199 -13.30 43.07 -3.51
C LEU A 199 -12.09 43.40 -4.38
N THR A 200 -10.92 42.91 -3.96
CA THR A 200 -9.65 43.12 -4.68
C THR A 200 -9.00 41.80 -5.11
N PRO A 201 -9.59 41.05 -6.06
CA PRO A 201 -8.99 39.82 -6.56
C PRO A 201 -7.66 40.10 -7.26
N THR A 202 -6.72 39.18 -7.13
CA THR A 202 -5.40 39.28 -7.75
C THR A 202 -5.05 38.03 -8.53
N THR A 203 -4.11 38.18 -9.46
CA THR A 203 -3.57 37.03 -10.21
C THR A 203 -2.76 36.13 -9.29
N SER A 204 -3.22 34.89 -9.15
CA SER A 204 -2.54 33.82 -8.42
C SER A 204 -1.53 33.07 -9.30
N THR A 205 -0.48 32.54 -8.66
CA THR A 205 0.46 31.58 -9.27
C THR A 205 -0.04 30.14 -9.22
N VAL A 206 -1.00 29.81 -8.35
CA VAL A 206 -1.63 28.49 -8.26
C VAL A 206 -2.84 28.47 -9.20
N PRO A 207 -2.86 27.58 -10.21
CA PRO A 207 -4.00 27.40 -11.11
C PRO A 207 -5.32 27.23 -10.35
N PHE A 208 -6.33 28.03 -10.72
CA PHE A 208 -7.68 27.95 -10.16
C PHE A 208 -8.64 27.46 -11.24
N TYR A 209 -9.24 26.29 -11.02
CA TYR A 209 -10.25 25.74 -11.92
C TYR A 209 -11.64 26.07 -11.40
N SER A 210 -12.39 26.84 -12.19
CA SER A 210 -13.75 27.26 -11.84
C SER A 210 -14.76 26.20 -12.25
N THR A 211 -15.63 25.82 -11.31
CA THR A 211 -16.78 24.97 -11.59
C THR A 211 -17.93 25.74 -12.25
N VAL A 212 -17.85 27.07 -12.34
CA VAL A 212 -18.78 27.87 -13.14
C VAL A 212 -18.49 27.67 -14.63
N THR A 213 -17.21 27.70 -15.01
CA THR A 213 -16.79 27.59 -16.41
C THR A 213 -16.40 26.16 -16.83
N GLY A 214 -16.09 25.29 -15.87
CA GLY A 214 -15.61 23.93 -16.15
C GLY A 214 -14.14 23.87 -16.58
N ALA A 215 -13.34 24.90 -16.27
CA ALA A 215 -12.00 25.09 -16.82
C ALA A 215 -11.14 26.03 -15.96
N LEU A 216 -9.85 26.15 -16.30
CA LEU A 216 -8.94 27.13 -15.73
C LEU A 216 -9.51 28.56 -15.87
N HIS A 217 -9.48 29.32 -14.77
CA HIS A 217 -10.05 30.65 -14.69
C HIS A 217 -9.01 31.71 -14.28
N GLN A 218 -9.19 32.93 -14.76
CA GLN A 218 -8.32 34.06 -14.41
C GLN A 218 -8.72 34.62 -13.04
N THR A 219 -7.79 34.56 -12.09
CA THR A 219 -8.06 34.81 -10.67
C THR A 219 -8.26 36.29 -10.32
N ASP A 220 -7.79 37.21 -11.15
CA ASP A 220 -8.08 38.65 -11.08
C ASP A 220 -9.54 39.00 -11.44
N ARG A 221 -10.31 38.02 -11.96
CA ARG A 221 -11.73 38.18 -12.32
C ARG A 221 -12.70 37.62 -11.28
N LEU A 222 -12.23 37.17 -10.11
CA LEU A 222 -13.06 36.66 -9.02
C LEU A 222 -13.76 37.79 -8.23
N ASN A 223 -14.43 38.69 -8.94
CA ASN A 223 -15.10 39.88 -8.41
C ASN A 223 -16.55 39.59 -7.97
N ALA A 224 -17.31 40.63 -7.60
CA ALA A 224 -18.70 40.49 -7.17
C ALA A 224 -19.60 39.76 -8.19
N ASP A 225 -19.47 40.10 -9.48
CA ASP A 225 -20.20 39.43 -10.56
C ASP A 225 -19.87 37.95 -10.63
N TYR A 226 -18.59 37.57 -10.45
CA TYR A 226 -18.20 36.17 -10.42
C TYR A 226 -18.87 35.43 -9.25
N TRP A 227 -18.86 35.98 -8.03
CA TRP A 227 -19.43 35.30 -6.87
C TRP A 227 -20.96 35.18 -6.92
N TYR A 228 -21.64 36.17 -7.52
CA TYR A 228 -23.05 36.02 -7.88
C TYR A 228 -23.25 34.92 -8.94
N THR A 229 -22.46 34.94 -10.01
CA THR A 229 -22.54 33.96 -11.10
C THR A 229 -22.27 32.54 -10.58
N ASN A 230 -21.33 32.36 -9.66
CA ASN A 230 -21.05 31.11 -8.97
C ASN A 230 -22.26 30.61 -8.17
N LEU A 231 -23.00 31.51 -7.50
CA LEU A 231 -24.22 31.14 -6.79
C LEU A 231 -25.40 30.83 -7.72
N ARG A 232 -25.46 31.50 -8.87
CA ARG A 232 -26.57 31.43 -9.83
C ARG A 232 -26.44 30.26 -10.81
N SER A 233 -25.22 29.93 -11.22
CA SER A 233 -24.97 29.00 -12.32
C SER A 233 -24.83 27.57 -11.83
N THR A 234 -25.13 26.61 -12.71
CA THR A 234 -24.89 25.18 -12.47
C THR A 234 -23.42 24.92 -12.14
N VAL A 235 -23.17 24.14 -11.10
CA VAL A 235 -21.82 23.69 -10.72
C VAL A 235 -21.38 22.57 -11.66
N ARG A 236 -20.40 22.83 -12.53
CA ARG A 236 -19.85 21.90 -13.52
C ARG A 236 -18.66 21.12 -12.96
N PHE A 237 -18.84 20.49 -11.80
CA PHE A 237 -17.73 19.83 -11.06
C PHE A 237 -17.12 18.68 -11.87
N HIS A 238 -17.94 17.83 -12.49
CA HIS A 238 -17.47 16.74 -13.34
C HIS A 238 -16.61 17.23 -14.53
N ASP A 239 -17.11 18.21 -15.30
CA ASP A 239 -16.36 18.81 -16.41
C ASP A 239 -15.00 19.38 -15.96
N THR A 240 -14.98 19.98 -14.75
CA THR A 240 -13.78 20.56 -14.17
C THR A 240 -12.76 19.49 -13.77
N LEU A 241 -13.22 18.34 -13.24
CA LEU A 241 -12.36 17.19 -12.97
C LEU A 241 -11.78 16.60 -14.25
N THR A 242 -12.57 16.53 -15.33
CA THR A 242 -12.08 16.10 -16.65
C THR A 242 -10.97 17.04 -17.16
N ALA A 243 -11.14 18.35 -16.99
CA ALA A 243 -10.10 19.33 -17.34
C ALA A 243 -8.82 19.14 -16.50
N LEU A 244 -8.95 19.03 -15.17
CA LEU A 244 -7.82 18.77 -14.28
C LEU A 244 -7.07 17.48 -14.64
N ASN A 245 -7.81 16.41 -14.98
CA ASN A 245 -7.23 15.15 -15.41
C ASN A 245 -6.46 15.29 -16.73
N ALA A 246 -7.03 16.00 -17.70
CA ALA A 246 -6.40 16.28 -18.99
C ALA A 246 -5.10 17.08 -18.84
N ASP A 247 -5.04 17.96 -17.82
CA ASP A 247 -3.85 18.74 -17.47
C ASP A 247 -2.85 17.96 -16.58
N GLY A 248 -3.13 16.69 -16.29
CA GLY A 248 -2.19 15.75 -15.66
C GLY A 248 -2.26 15.67 -14.13
N HIS A 249 -3.27 16.26 -13.50
CA HIS A 249 -3.44 16.17 -12.04
C HIS A 249 -4.00 14.80 -11.63
N GLN A 250 -3.27 14.07 -10.78
CA GLN A 250 -3.60 12.68 -10.39
C GLN A 250 -3.72 12.48 -8.87
N VAL A 251 -3.59 13.54 -8.08
CA VAL A 251 -3.68 13.50 -6.62
C VAL A 251 -4.71 14.52 -6.15
N PHE A 252 -5.81 14.04 -5.57
CA PHE A 252 -6.95 14.85 -5.15
C PHE A 252 -7.11 14.75 -3.64
N ILE A 253 -6.94 15.88 -2.95
CA ILE A 253 -7.09 16.00 -1.50
C ILE A 253 -8.32 16.86 -1.21
N GLU A 254 -9.36 16.25 -0.63
CA GLU A 254 -10.54 16.98 -0.17
C GLU A 254 -10.26 17.58 1.22
N THR A 255 -10.05 18.89 1.28
CA THR A 255 -9.76 19.65 2.51
C THR A 255 -11.03 20.01 3.26
N SER A 256 -11.76 19.01 3.75
CA SER A 256 -13.07 19.18 4.41
C SER A 256 -13.14 18.51 5.79
N PRO A 257 -14.08 18.92 6.66
CA PRO A 257 -14.34 18.23 7.93
C PRO A 257 -14.96 16.82 7.77
N HIS A 258 -15.41 16.47 6.55
CA HIS A 258 -15.95 15.17 6.19
C HIS A 258 -15.99 15.02 4.67
N PRO A 259 -15.52 13.90 4.10
CA PRO A 259 -15.51 13.70 2.65
C PRO A 259 -16.94 13.65 2.13
N VAL A 260 -17.25 14.52 1.17
CA VAL A 260 -18.52 14.50 0.42
C VAL A 260 -18.31 14.43 -1.09
N LEU A 261 -17.10 14.73 -1.58
CA LEU A 261 -16.76 14.77 -3.01
C LEU A 261 -15.86 13.61 -3.42
N THR A 262 -15.17 12.92 -2.50
CA THR A 262 -14.24 11.83 -2.86
C THR A 262 -14.86 10.76 -3.76
N THR A 263 -16.12 10.38 -3.54
CA THR A 263 -16.81 9.39 -4.40
C THR A 263 -17.06 9.96 -5.80
N ALA A 264 -17.50 11.21 -5.91
CA ALA A 264 -17.73 11.85 -7.20
C ALA A 264 -16.42 12.03 -8.00
N ILE A 265 -15.31 12.33 -7.30
CA ILE A 265 -13.97 12.39 -7.88
C ILE A 265 -13.55 10.99 -8.37
N GLN A 266 -13.76 9.96 -7.56
CA GLN A 266 -13.43 8.58 -7.92
C GLN A 266 -14.20 8.13 -9.17
N ASP A 267 -15.53 8.27 -9.16
CA ASP A 267 -16.37 7.89 -10.30
C ASP A 267 -15.95 8.61 -11.59
N ALA A 268 -15.61 9.90 -11.52
CA ALA A 268 -15.17 10.67 -12.68
C ALA A 268 -13.80 10.20 -13.22
N LEU A 269 -12.85 9.85 -12.35
CA LEU A 269 -11.52 9.41 -12.78
C LEU A 269 -11.52 7.96 -13.27
N GLU A 270 -12.40 7.11 -12.72
CA GLU A 270 -12.63 5.75 -13.22
C GLU A 270 -13.23 5.76 -14.63
N GLU A 271 -14.18 6.66 -14.93
CA GLU A 271 -14.72 6.85 -16.28
C GLU A 271 -13.64 7.27 -17.28
N LEU A 272 -12.65 8.04 -16.83
CA LEU A 272 -11.50 8.49 -17.61
C LEU A 272 -10.34 7.48 -17.64
N ASP A 273 -10.52 6.27 -17.11
CA ASP A 273 -9.51 5.21 -16.99
C ASP A 273 -8.18 5.71 -16.36
N THR A 274 -8.28 6.66 -15.40
CA THR A 274 -7.12 7.26 -14.76
C THR A 274 -6.91 6.71 -13.35
N GLN A 275 -5.73 6.16 -13.11
CA GLN A 275 -5.27 5.78 -11.77
C GLN A 275 -4.86 7.04 -11.01
N ALA A 276 -5.63 7.40 -9.98
CA ALA A 276 -5.42 8.60 -9.18
C ALA A 276 -5.46 8.29 -7.69
N THR A 277 -4.76 9.11 -6.91
CA THR A 277 -4.86 9.11 -5.45
C THR A 277 -5.95 10.07 -5.03
N ILE A 278 -6.93 9.59 -4.26
CA ILE A 278 -8.04 10.41 -3.76
C ILE A 278 -8.12 10.23 -2.25
N THR A 279 -8.11 11.32 -1.50
CA THR A 279 -8.18 11.26 -0.04
C THR A 279 -8.99 12.41 0.55
N GLY A 280 -9.79 12.11 1.58
CA GLY A 280 -10.46 13.12 2.39
C GLY A 280 -9.64 13.43 3.63
N THR A 281 -9.62 14.69 4.05
CA THR A 281 -8.77 15.13 5.16
C THR A 281 -9.27 14.66 6.52
N LEU A 282 -10.55 14.87 6.82
CA LEU A 282 -11.17 14.48 8.10
C LEU A 282 -12.44 13.68 7.85
N ARG A 283 -12.92 12.98 8.88
CA ARG A 283 -14.20 12.27 8.86
C ARG A 283 -14.95 12.57 10.15
N ARG A 284 -16.24 12.94 10.04
CA ARG A 284 -17.17 13.04 11.18
C ARG A 284 -17.10 11.82 12.09
N ASP A 285 -17.21 12.06 13.38
CA ASP A 285 -17.20 11.05 14.45
C ASP A 285 -15.93 10.19 14.52
N HIS A 286 -14.83 10.68 13.95
CA HIS A 286 -13.51 10.06 14.03
C HIS A 286 -12.49 11.05 14.61
N HIS A 287 -11.45 10.52 15.25
CA HIS A 287 -10.41 11.33 15.87
C HIS A 287 -9.63 12.14 14.82
N SER A 288 -9.84 13.46 14.81
CA SER A 288 -9.35 14.37 13.76
C SER A 288 -7.83 14.28 13.50
N PRO A 289 -6.93 14.27 14.52
CA PRO A 289 -5.49 14.15 14.29
C PRO A 289 -5.08 12.82 13.63
N THR A 290 -5.74 11.73 14.00
CA THR A 290 -5.48 10.41 13.39
C THR A 290 -5.96 10.38 11.95
N GLN A 291 -7.12 10.98 11.63
CA GLN A 291 -7.61 11.08 10.26
C GLN A 291 -6.65 11.89 9.38
N PHE A 292 -6.21 13.06 9.85
CA PHE A 292 -5.23 13.87 9.12
C PHE A 292 -3.92 13.12 8.86
N LEU A 293 -3.35 12.48 9.89
CA LEU A 293 -2.13 11.67 9.74
C LEU A 293 -2.31 10.48 8.80
N THR A 294 -3.50 9.87 8.79
CA THR A 294 -3.84 8.80 7.87
C THR A 294 -3.88 9.34 6.44
N ALA A 295 -4.55 10.47 6.20
CA ALA A 295 -4.60 11.09 4.89
C ALA A 295 -3.20 11.51 4.39
N LEU A 296 -2.35 12.04 5.27
CA LEU A 296 -0.97 12.41 4.96
C LEU A 296 -0.12 11.19 4.59
N THR A 297 -0.22 10.10 5.36
CA THR A 297 0.51 8.86 5.06
C THR A 297 -0.03 8.16 3.82
N THR A 298 -1.34 8.17 3.57
CA THR A 298 -1.94 7.70 2.31
C THR A 298 -1.37 8.45 1.12
N THR A 299 -1.35 9.80 1.18
CA THR A 299 -0.79 10.63 0.10
C THR A 299 0.69 10.29 -0.13
N TRP A 300 1.48 10.17 0.93
CA TRP A 300 2.90 9.84 0.83
C TRP A 300 3.17 8.43 0.28
N THR A 301 2.37 7.44 0.66
CA THR A 301 2.60 6.03 0.26
C THR A 301 2.09 5.70 -1.14
N THR A 302 1.18 6.51 -1.67
CA THR A 302 0.57 6.33 -2.99
C THR A 302 1.19 7.23 -4.06
N THR A 303 1.92 8.27 -3.65
CA THR A 303 2.60 9.19 -4.57
C THR A 303 4.12 8.98 -4.49
N HIS A 304 4.79 9.03 -5.64
CA HIS A 304 6.24 8.86 -5.70
C HIS A 304 6.99 10.18 -5.45
N ASP A 305 6.32 11.32 -5.64
CA ASP A 305 6.97 12.64 -5.72
C ASP A 305 6.68 13.54 -4.51
N THR A 306 5.78 13.14 -3.61
CA THR A 306 5.38 13.98 -2.48
C THR A 306 5.93 13.43 -1.17
N THR A 307 6.96 14.09 -0.62
CA THR A 307 7.49 13.74 0.71
C THR A 307 6.98 14.74 1.75
N PRO A 308 6.13 14.31 2.71
CA PRO A 308 5.73 15.18 3.81
C PRO A 308 6.92 15.67 4.63
N ASN A 309 6.81 16.89 5.12
CA ASN A 309 7.68 17.40 6.17
C ASN A 309 7.32 16.73 7.50
N TRP A 310 7.91 15.56 7.77
CA TRP A 310 7.71 14.82 9.01
C TRP A 310 8.25 15.55 10.24
N ALA A 311 9.25 16.42 10.08
CA ALA A 311 9.78 17.23 11.17
C ALA A 311 8.73 18.20 11.74
N ALA A 312 7.75 18.61 10.92
CA ALA A 312 6.62 19.43 11.35
C ALA A 312 5.71 18.75 12.40
N LEU A 313 5.76 17.41 12.56
CA LEU A 313 5.02 16.71 13.62
C LEU A 313 5.63 16.87 15.00
N TYR A 314 6.92 17.19 15.08
CA TYR A 314 7.65 17.29 16.34
C TYR A 314 8.32 18.67 16.47
N PRO A 315 7.54 19.77 16.39
CA PRO A 315 8.12 21.10 16.49
C PRO A 315 8.75 21.25 17.89
N HIS A 316 10.01 21.66 17.92
CA HIS A 316 10.76 21.95 19.14
C HIS A 316 11.06 20.76 20.07
N GLN A 317 10.90 19.52 19.60
CA GLN A 317 11.35 18.33 20.34
C GLN A 317 12.63 17.78 19.71
N PRO A 318 13.70 17.53 20.50
CA PRO A 318 14.84 16.79 20.01
C PRO A 318 14.41 15.35 19.73
N THR A 319 14.13 15.03 18.46
CA THR A 319 13.86 13.66 18.04
C THR A 319 15.18 12.89 18.06
N ARG A 320 15.28 11.85 18.88
CA ARG A 320 16.43 10.93 18.84
C ARG A 320 16.18 9.87 17.77
N PRO A 321 17.03 9.74 16.74
CA PRO A 321 16.95 8.62 15.81
C PRO A 321 17.03 7.30 16.59
N VAL A 322 16.16 6.36 16.26
CA VAL A 322 16.20 4.99 16.79
C VAL A 322 16.58 4.08 15.63
N GLU A 323 17.52 3.16 15.85
CA GLU A 323 17.83 2.14 14.84
C GLU A 323 16.61 1.27 14.60
N LEU A 324 16.13 1.26 13.36
CA LEU A 324 15.10 0.36 12.88
C LEU A 324 15.77 -0.86 12.21
N PRO A 325 15.08 -2.02 12.14
CA PRO A 325 15.56 -3.13 11.32
C PRO A 325 15.91 -2.65 9.91
N THR A 326 17.06 -3.09 9.41
CA THR A 326 17.51 -2.77 8.05
C THR A 326 16.57 -3.40 7.01
N TYR A 327 16.67 -2.95 5.75
CA TYR A 327 15.88 -3.51 4.65
C TYR A 327 15.93 -5.05 4.64
N PRO A 328 14.79 -5.75 4.72
CA PRO A 328 14.76 -7.21 4.71
C PRO A 328 14.97 -7.71 3.28
N PHE A 329 16.23 -7.80 2.85
CA PHE A 329 16.57 -8.30 1.53
C PHE A 329 15.95 -9.69 1.26
N GLN A 330 15.41 -9.88 0.06
CA GLN A 330 14.95 -11.18 -0.40
C GLN A 330 16.17 -12.02 -0.81
N HIS A 331 16.75 -12.72 0.17
CA HIS A 331 17.98 -13.49 -0.04
C HIS A 331 17.75 -14.67 -0.99
N GLN A 332 18.48 -14.69 -2.09
CA GLN A 332 18.56 -15.82 -3.02
C GLN A 332 20.03 -16.20 -3.23
N PRO A 333 20.38 -17.50 -3.23
CA PRO A 333 21.75 -17.94 -3.44
C PRO A 333 22.14 -17.80 -4.92
N TYR A 334 23.00 -16.83 -5.23
CA TYR A 334 23.56 -16.59 -6.57
C TYR A 334 25.02 -17.06 -6.70
N TRP A 335 25.41 -18.12 -5.98
CA TRP A 335 26.77 -18.64 -6.00
C TRP A 335 27.04 -19.45 -7.29
N LEU A 336 28.14 -19.16 -7.98
CA LEU A 336 28.66 -19.99 -9.07
C LEU A 336 29.28 -21.26 -8.46
N ALA A 337 28.67 -22.43 -8.68
CA ALA A 337 29.24 -23.70 -8.25
C ALA A 337 30.37 -24.12 -9.20
N ALA A 338 31.62 -23.87 -8.83
CA ALA A 338 32.76 -24.48 -9.51
C ALA A 338 32.92 -25.95 -9.07
N PRO A 339 33.20 -26.90 -9.98
CA PRO A 339 33.57 -28.25 -9.58
C PRO A 339 34.90 -28.20 -8.81
N ALA A 340 34.90 -28.71 -7.58
CA ALA A 340 36.11 -28.78 -6.77
C ALA A 340 37.08 -29.82 -7.37
N ALA A 341 38.10 -29.37 -8.09
CA ALA A 341 39.29 -30.19 -8.32
C ALA A 341 40.08 -30.23 -7.00
N SER A 342 40.03 -31.35 -6.29
CA SER A 342 40.78 -31.56 -5.05
C SER A 342 42.26 -31.75 -5.39
N ASN A 343 43.07 -30.69 -5.32
CA ASN A 343 44.52 -30.81 -5.36
C ASN A 343 45.01 -31.30 -3.99
N VAL A 344 45.26 -32.60 -3.85
CA VAL A 344 45.44 -33.26 -2.55
C VAL A 344 46.85 -33.07 -1.96
N GLY A 345 47.78 -32.51 -2.74
CA GLY A 345 49.15 -32.23 -2.30
C GLY A 345 49.26 -31.18 -1.17
N THR A 346 48.26 -30.30 -1.00
CA THR A 346 48.25 -29.32 0.11
C THR A 346 47.98 -29.96 1.48
N ALA A 347 47.50 -31.20 1.52
CA ALA A 347 47.22 -31.95 2.75
C ALA A 347 48.37 -32.90 3.15
N GLY A 348 49.53 -32.86 2.44
CA GLY A 348 50.66 -33.75 2.69
C GLY A 348 50.43 -35.20 2.24
N LEU A 349 49.47 -35.41 1.34
CA LEU A 349 49.16 -36.70 0.74
C LEU A 349 49.72 -36.76 -0.68
N ASP A 350 50.25 -37.93 -1.05
CA ASP A 350 50.76 -38.17 -2.38
C ASP A 350 49.61 -38.43 -3.35
N ASP A 351 49.83 -38.10 -4.64
CA ASP A 351 48.90 -38.49 -5.70
C ASP A 351 48.90 -40.02 -5.84
N ALA A 352 47.71 -40.62 -5.75
CA ALA A 352 47.56 -42.06 -5.87
C ALA A 352 47.77 -42.55 -7.31
N GLY A 353 47.77 -41.67 -8.32
CA GLY A 353 48.04 -42.01 -9.72
C GLY A 353 47.00 -42.94 -10.35
N HIS A 354 45.77 -42.95 -9.82
CA HIS A 354 44.69 -43.85 -10.25
C HIS A 354 43.37 -43.07 -10.41
N PRO A 355 42.60 -43.25 -11.49
CA PRO A 355 41.40 -42.44 -11.76
C PRO A 355 40.33 -42.45 -10.65
N LEU A 356 40.26 -43.53 -9.86
CA LEU A 356 39.30 -43.69 -8.76
C LEU A 356 39.86 -43.29 -7.38
N LEU A 357 41.16 -42.98 -7.28
CA LEU A 357 41.84 -42.66 -6.02
C LEU A 357 42.49 -41.28 -6.15
N GLY A 358 42.14 -40.38 -5.24
CA GLY A 358 42.68 -39.01 -5.25
C GLY A 358 43.97 -38.87 -4.45
N ALA A 359 44.23 -39.75 -3.47
CA ALA A 359 45.40 -39.63 -2.60
C ALA A 359 45.85 -40.96 -1.99
N SER A 360 47.15 -41.03 -1.68
CA SER A 360 47.80 -42.13 -0.96
C SER A 360 48.67 -41.64 0.20
N ALA A 361 48.84 -42.50 1.20
CA ALA A 361 49.78 -42.30 2.30
C ALA A 361 50.33 -43.63 2.84
N GLU A 362 51.60 -43.66 3.23
CA GLU A 362 52.18 -44.75 4.02
C GLU A 362 51.87 -44.53 5.51
N LEU A 363 51.47 -45.60 6.18
CA LEU A 363 51.13 -45.62 7.59
C LEU A 363 52.36 -45.98 8.43
N PRO A 364 52.45 -45.54 9.70
CA PRO A 364 53.64 -45.76 10.54
C PRO A 364 53.98 -47.24 10.81
N ASP A 365 53.02 -48.15 10.63
CA ASP A 365 53.19 -49.59 10.78
C ASP A 365 53.64 -50.30 9.48
N GLY A 366 53.94 -49.53 8.43
CA GLY A 366 54.29 -50.03 7.10
C GLY A 366 53.08 -50.39 6.24
N GLY A 367 51.86 -50.09 6.68
CA GLY A 367 50.65 -50.20 5.85
C GLY A 367 50.56 -49.07 4.83
N HIS A 368 49.73 -49.22 3.80
CA HIS A 368 49.42 -48.14 2.85
C HIS A 368 47.92 -47.86 2.83
N LEU A 369 47.56 -46.58 2.83
CA LEU A 369 46.19 -46.09 2.71
C LEU A 369 46.00 -45.36 1.39
N PHE A 370 44.97 -45.75 0.65
CA PHE A 370 44.52 -45.06 -0.56
C PHE A 370 43.10 -44.53 -0.35
N THR A 371 42.83 -43.31 -0.79
CA THR A 371 41.53 -42.65 -0.61
C THR A 371 41.05 -42.03 -1.92
N GLY A 372 39.74 -42.06 -2.13
CA GLY A 372 39.09 -41.48 -3.31
C GLY A 372 37.61 -41.24 -3.04
N ARG A 373 36.98 -40.44 -3.91
CA ARG A 373 35.54 -40.19 -3.89
C ARG A 373 34.92 -40.67 -5.19
N LEU A 374 33.97 -41.59 -5.06
CA LEU A 374 33.17 -42.11 -6.16
C LEU A 374 31.78 -41.51 -6.08
N ALA A 375 31.37 -40.82 -7.14
CA ALA A 375 30.05 -40.24 -7.27
C ALA A 375 29.67 -40.18 -8.76
N LEU A 376 28.37 -40.21 -9.06
CA LEU A 376 27.87 -40.25 -10.45
C LEU A 376 28.18 -38.96 -11.23
N ASP A 377 28.33 -37.83 -10.54
CA ASP A 377 28.70 -36.55 -11.15
C ASP A 377 30.16 -36.51 -11.64
N THR A 378 31.03 -37.32 -11.04
CA THR A 378 32.47 -37.40 -11.34
C THR A 378 32.83 -38.65 -12.13
N HIS A 379 32.07 -39.74 -11.97
CA HIS A 379 32.30 -41.04 -12.62
C HIS A 379 30.98 -41.57 -13.22
N PRO A 380 30.47 -40.97 -14.32
CA PRO A 380 29.15 -41.28 -14.85
C PRO A 380 28.98 -42.75 -15.28
N TRP A 381 30.06 -43.40 -15.71
CA TRP A 381 30.08 -44.82 -16.11
C TRP A 381 29.65 -45.78 -14.99
N LEU A 382 29.74 -45.37 -13.71
CA LEU A 382 29.25 -46.18 -12.60
C LEU A 382 27.74 -46.45 -12.70
N ALA A 383 26.98 -45.54 -13.32
CA ALA A 383 25.54 -45.71 -13.52
C ALA A 383 25.21 -46.97 -14.35
N ASP A 384 26.13 -47.42 -15.21
CA ASP A 384 25.93 -48.57 -16.10
C ASP A 384 26.03 -49.92 -15.36
N HIS A 385 26.51 -49.94 -14.12
CA HIS A 385 26.56 -51.13 -13.27
C HIS A 385 25.51 -51.05 -12.15
N ALA A 386 24.24 -51.14 -12.55
CA ALA A 386 23.09 -51.19 -11.65
C ALA A 386 22.56 -52.62 -11.48
N VAL A 387 22.31 -53.03 -10.24
CA VAL A 387 21.65 -54.30 -9.91
C VAL A 387 20.37 -53.97 -9.13
N LEU A 388 19.22 -54.37 -9.66
CA LEU A 388 17.90 -54.02 -9.09
C LEU A 388 17.75 -52.50 -8.87
N ASP A 389 18.03 -51.71 -9.91
CA ASP A 389 17.96 -50.24 -9.94
C ASP A 389 18.81 -49.51 -8.90
N THR A 390 19.73 -50.23 -8.25
CA THR A 390 20.71 -49.67 -7.33
C THR A 390 22.07 -49.68 -8.01
N VAL A 391 22.68 -48.51 -8.18
CA VAL A 391 24.07 -48.40 -8.65
C VAL A 391 24.99 -48.94 -7.55
N ILE A 392 25.72 -50.00 -7.87
CA ILE A 392 26.66 -50.65 -6.94
C ILE A 392 28.02 -50.67 -7.63
N LEU A 393 29.08 -50.34 -6.89
CA LEU A 393 30.43 -50.40 -7.42
C LEU A 393 30.73 -51.84 -7.91
N PRO A 394 31.18 -52.02 -9.17
CA PRO A 394 31.46 -53.35 -9.69
C PRO A 394 32.49 -54.09 -8.83
N GLY A 395 32.28 -55.40 -8.65
CA GLY A 395 33.26 -56.27 -7.98
C GLY A 395 34.67 -56.14 -8.58
N THR A 396 34.75 -55.98 -9.90
CA THR A 396 36.00 -55.78 -10.65
C THR A 396 36.71 -54.48 -10.32
N ALA A 397 35.99 -53.42 -9.93
CA ALA A 397 36.63 -52.18 -9.50
C ALA A 397 37.40 -52.37 -8.19
N TYR A 398 36.88 -53.16 -7.25
CA TYR A 398 37.63 -53.50 -6.02
C TYR A 398 38.89 -54.32 -6.32
N VAL A 399 38.83 -55.21 -7.31
CA VAL A 399 40.01 -55.97 -7.77
C VAL A 399 41.04 -55.04 -8.40
N GLU A 400 40.62 -54.10 -9.25
CA GLU A 400 41.50 -53.10 -9.84
C GLU A 400 42.19 -52.24 -8.76
N LEU A 401 41.42 -51.76 -7.77
CA LEU A 401 41.98 -51.01 -6.64
C LEU A 401 42.99 -51.83 -5.83
N ALA A 402 42.73 -53.12 -5.62
CA ALA A 402 43.64 -54.02 -4.93
C ALA A 402 44.92 -54.29 -5.74
N LEU A 403 44.81 -54.43 -7.06
CA LEU A 403 45.95 -54.58 -7.97
C LEU A 403 46.80 -53.32 -8.03
N HIS A 404 46.17 -52.15 -8.06
CA HIS A 404 46.87 -50.87 -8.00
C HIS A 404 47.67 -50.74 -6.70
N ALA A 405 47.04 -51.03 -5.56
CA ALA A 405 47.72 -51.05 -4.27
C ALA A 405 48.87 -52.07 -4.24
N ALA A 406 48.67 -53.28 -4.79
CA ALA A 406 49.71 -54.30 -4.85
C ALA A 406 50.90 -53.87 -5.71
N HIS A 407 50.66 -53.26 -6.87
CA HIS A 407 51.73 -52.72 -7.71
C HIS A 407 52.49 -51.61 -6.98
N HIS A 408 51.79 -50.71 -6.29
CA HIS A 408 52.40 -49.62 -5.56
C HIS A 408 53.28 -50.09 -4.39
N THR A 409 52.93 -51.22 -3.75
CA THR A 409 53.71 -51.83 -2.66
C THR A 409 54.70 -52.90 -3.12
N GLY A 410 54.87 -53.10 -4.43
CA GLY A 410 55.77 -54.10 -4.99
C GLY A 410 55.32 -55.56 -4.80
N CYS A 411 54.06 -55.80 -4.44
CA CYS A 411 53.49 -57.13 -4.31
C CYS A 411 53.12 -57.71 -5.68
N VAL A 412 53.52 -58.96 -5.95
CA VAL A 412 53.32 -59.62 -7.26
C VAL A 412 52.05 -60.47 -7.35
N LEU A 413 51.32 -60.67 -6.24
CA LEU A 413 50.12 -61.49 -6.19
C LEU A 413 49.10 -60.92 -5.20
N VAL A 414 47.82 -60.88 -5.62
CA VAL A 414 46.68 -60.63 -4.73
C VAL A 414 46.09 -61.98 -4.32
N GLY A 415 46.34 -62.40 -3.08
CA GLY A 415 45.88 -63.70 -2.57
C GLY A 415 44.40 -63.71 -2.16
N GLU A 416 43.94 -62.63 -1.52
CA GLU A 416 42.56 -62.48 -1.04
C GLU A 416 42.20 -60.98 -1.03
N VAL A 417 40.94 -60.66 -1.36
CA VAL A 417 40.39 -59.30 -1.27
C VAL A 417 39.23 -59.35 -0.28
N VAL A 418 39.43 -58.74 0.89
CA VAL A 418 38.38 -58.62 1.91
C VAL A 418 37.77 -57.22 1.82
N VAL A 419 36.45 -57.13 1.65
CA VAL A 419 35.73 -55.84 1.59
C VAL A 419 34.90 -55.66 2.85
N LEU A 420 35.20 -54.61 3.60
CA LEU A 420 34.45 -54.23 4.81
C LEU A 420 33.55 -53.03 4.52
N PHE A 421 32.25 -53.15 4.83
CA PHE A 421 31.28 -52.06 4.73
C PHE A 421 30.88 -51.56 6.12
N PHE A 422 31.08 -50.27 6.40
CA PHE A 422 30.57 -49.61 7.59
C PHE A 422 29.42 -48.66 7.23
N THR A 423 28.29 -48.78 7.92
CA THR A 423 27.17 -47.84 7.80
C THR A 423 27.14 -46.92 9.02
N TRP A 424 27.32 -45.61 8.80
CA TRP A 424 27.24 -44.60 9.86
C TRP A 424 25.81 -44.03 9.93
N SER A 425 25.14 -44.15 11.07
CA SER A 425 23.85 -43.49 11.33
C SER A 425 24.08 -42.26 12.21
N CYS A 426 23.97 -41.06 11.64
CA CYS A 426 24.17 -39.80 12.36
C CYS A 426 22.82 -39.23 12.83
N ASN A 427 22.52 -39.31 14.13
CA ASN A 427 21.33 -38.69 14.73
C ASN A 427 21.60 -37.21 15.06
N TYR A 428 21.07 -36.29 14.26
CA TYR A 428 21.08 -34.86 14.55
C TYR A 428 19.75 -34.45 15.22
N ARG A 429 19.79 -33.92 16.45
CA ARG A 429 18.63 -33.29 17.12
C ARG A 429 18.73 -31.77 17.00
N PRO A 430 17.77 -31.06 16.40
CA PRO A 430 17.73 -29.60 16.47
C PRO A 430 16.98 -29.14 17.74
N TYR A 431 17.58 -28.22 18.49
CA TYR A 431 16.92 -27.43 19.52
C TYR A 431 16.33 -26.17 18.86
N HIS A 432 15.03 -26.16 18.58
CA HIS A 432 14.27 -24.92 18.38
C HIS A 432 12.87 -25.06 18.97
N ARG A 433 12.59 -24.27 20.02
CA ARG A 433 11.23 -23.98 20.48
C ARG A 433 10.54 -23.12 19.43
N CYS A 434 9.48 -23.66 18.82
CA CYS A 434 8.57 -22.90 17.99
C CYS A 434 7.13 -23.05 18.53
N LEU A 435 6.52 -21.93 18.93
CA LEU A 435 5.09 -21.83 19.14
C LEU A 435 4.41 -21.70 17.77
N ARG A 436 3.87 -22.84 17.32
CA ARG A 436 2.64 -23.04 16.52
C ARG A 436 2.38 -22.22 15.24
N ARG A 437 2.15 -23.05 14.20
CA ARG A 437 1.25 -22.93 13.02
C ARG A 437 1.88 -22.38 11.73
N GLN A 438 2.25 -23.30 10.84
CA GLN A 438 1.49 -23.55 9.61
C GLN A 438 1.98 -24.83 8.91
N ARG A 439 1.06 -25.50 8.24
CA ARG A 439 1.23 -26.75 7.50
C ARG A 439 1.96 -26.46 6.19
N GLN A 440 3.02 -27.20 5.88
CA GLN A 440 3.27 -27.65 4.51
C GLN A 440 4.19 -28.87 4.48
N LYS A 441 3.77 -29.86 3.68
CA LYS A 441 4.45 -31.13 3.41
C LYS A 441 5.79 -30.86 2.74
N CYS A 442 6.88 -31.42 3.27
CA CYS A 442 8.06 -31.73 2.47
C CYS A 442 8.22 -33.25 2.45
N ILE A 443 8.12 -33.79 1.23
CA ILE A 443 8.34 -35.18 0.88
C ILE A 443 9.85 -35.46 0.94
N SER A 444 10.15 -36.67 1.36
CA SER A 444 11.45 -37.27 1.60
C SER A 444 12.37 -37.29 0.38
N ASP A 445 13.64 -36.94 0.60
CA ASP A 445 14.77 -37.53 -0.13
C ASP A 445 15.77 -38.11 0.89
N ARG A 446 15.90 -39.44 0.88
CA ARG A 446 16.83 -40.19 1.73
C ARG A 446 18.22 -40.08 1.12
N PHE A 447 19.08 -39.24 1.69
CA PHE A 447 20.52 -39.33 1.46
C PHE A 447 21.08 -40.54 2.22
N TRP A 448 21.70 -41.49 1.51
CA TRP A 448 22.56 -42.51 2.12
C TRP A 448 23.96 -41.91 2.33
N PRO A 449 24.63 -42.16 3.47
CA PRO A 449 25.98 -41.66 3.71
C PRO A 449 27.03 -42.37 2.82
N PRO A 450 28.20 -41.76 2.59
CA PRO A 450 29.24 -42.34 1.75
C PRO A 450 29.71 -43.71 2.28
N GLN A 451 29.90 -44.66 1.37
CA GLN A 451 30.48 -45.97 1.68
C GLN A 451 32.01 -45.88 1.57
N HIS A 452 32.71 -46.28 2.64
CA HIS A 452 34.17 -46.36 2.66
C HIS A 452 34.59 -47.83 2.76
N PRO A 453 34.98 -48.48 1.65
CA PRO A 453 35.52 -49.83 1.70
C PRO A 453 36.98 -49.79 2.14
N ILE A 454 37.34 -50.63 3.12
CA ILE A 454 38.74 -50.94 3.45
C ILE A 454 39.06 -52.29 2.83
N VAL A 455 40.12 -52.35 2.02
CA VAL A 455 40.66 -53.59 1.43
C VAL A 455 41.98 -53.93 2.13
N SER A 456 42.08 -55.13 2.70
CA SER A 456 43.35 -55.65 3.23
C SER A 456 43.79 -56.88 2.43
N ALA A 457 45.10 -56.97 2.17
CA ALA A 457 45.76 -58.16 1.65
C ALA A 457 46.97 -58.44 2.56
N SER A 458 47.16 -59.69 2.98
CA SER A 458 48.30 -60.11 3.80
C SER A 458 49.09 -61.22 3.09
N PRO A 459 50.44 -61.17 3.08
CA PRO A 459 51.23 -62.29 2.59
C PRO A 459 51.27 -63.40 3.65
N LYS A 460 50.97 -64.64 3.29
CA LYS A 460 51.16 -65.81 4.19
C LYS A 460 52.45 -66.55 3.85
N SER A 461 53.32 -66.73 4.85
CA SER A 461 54.44 -67.69 4.79
C SER A 461 53.99 -69.07 5.32
N PRO A 462 54.61 -70.18 4.86
CA PRO A 462 54.20 -71.53 5.26
C PRO A 462 54.97 -71.98 6.50
N ASN A 463 54.64 -71.43 7.66
CA ASN A 463 54.88 -72.06 8.97
C ASN A 463 54.44 -71.07 10.07
N ASP A 464 53.20 -71.18 10.52
CA ASP A 464 52.92 -70.97 11.94
C ASP A 464 51.62 -71.66 12.34
N SER A 465 51.75 -72.58 13.28
CA SER A 465 50.71 -73.39 13.90
C SER A 465 50.49 -72.91 15.34
N GLY A 466 49.32 -72.37 15.67
CA GLY A 466 48.98 -71.94 17.03
C GLY A 466 47.56 -71.37 17.16
N ILE A 467 46.70 -72.15 17.80
CA ILE A 467 45.22 -72.09 18.00
C ILE A 467 44.89 -71.27 19.30
N PRO A 468 43.64 -70.81 19.63
CA PRO A 468 42.57 -70.12 18.89
C PRO A 468 41.88 -68.94 19.65
N ALA A 469 40.91 -68.35 18.95
CA ALA A 469 39.78 -67.49 19.33
C ALA A 469 39.16 -67.58 20.75
N GLU A 470 38.85 -66.42 21.32
CA GLU A 470 37.76 -66.24 22.29
C GLU A 470 36.50 -65.68 21.61
N ARG A 471 35.41 -66.44 21.76
CA ARG A 471 34.04 -66.12 21.35
C ARG A 471 33.37 -65.24 22.40
N TRP A 472 32.80 -64.11 21.97
CA TRP A 472 31.63 -63.53 22.64
C TRP A 472 30.38 -63.87 21.82
N GLY A 473 29.55 -64.74 22.39
CA GLY A 473 28.28 -65.15 21.79
C GLY A 473 27.12 -64.31 22.30
N THR A 474 26.27 -63.83 21.40
CA THR A 474 24.85 -63.65 21.66
C THR A 474 24.06 -64.41 20.61
N ARG A 475 23.30 -65.40 21.09
CA ARG A 475 22.36 -66.21 20.30
C ARG A 475 21.10 -65.38 20.04
N ALA A 476 20.76 -65.15 18.78
CA ALA A 476 19.37 -65.02 18.36
C ALA A 476 19.11 -66.10 17.30
N ARG A 477 18.17 -67.01 17.60
CA ARG A 477 17.79 -68.11 16.72
C ARG A 477 17.02 -67.57 15.50
N PRO A 478 17.23 -68.15 14.31
CA PRO A 478 16.46 -67.82 13.12
C PRO A 478 15.12 -68.56 13.12
N TRP A 479 14.04 -67.84 12.85
CA TRP A 479 12.80 -68.43 12.34
C TRP A 479 12.80 -68.28 10.82
N TRP A 480 12.99 -69.39 10.12
CA TRP A 480 12.61 -69.54 8.72
C TRP A 480 11.51 -70.59 8.65
N HIS A 481 10.33 -70.18 8.17
CA HIS A 481 9.44 -71.08 7.45
C HIS A 481 9.25 -70.51 6.05
N ALA A 482 9.93 -71.13 5.08
CA ALA A 482 9.50 -71.13 3.69
C ALA A 482 8.76 -72.45 3.44
N GLY A 483 7.55 -72.39 2.87
CA GLY A 483 6.71 -73.57 2.72
C GLY A 483 5.52 -73.39 1.78
N LYS A 484 5.84 -73.17 0.49
CA LYS A 484 5.15 -73.62 -0.73
C LYS A 484 3.64 -73.31 -0.94
N ARG A 485 3.40 -72.70 -2.11
CA ARG A 485 2.18 -72.79 -2.92
C ARG A 485 1.77 -74.26 -3.14
N ASN A 486 0.47 -74.53 -3.12
CA ASN A 486 -0.26 -75.20 -4.22
C ASN A 486 -1.77 -75.22 -3.94
N ALA A 487 -2.50 -74.42 -4.73
CA ALA A 487 -3.88 -74.53 -5.22
C ALA A 487 -4.43 -73.11 -5.40
#